data_AF-A0A2A2QXB0-F1
#
_entry.id   AF-A0A2A2QXB0-F1
#
_cell.length_a   1.000
_cell.length_b   1.000
_cell.length_c   1.000
_cell.angle_alpha   90.00
_cell.angle_beta   90.00
_cell.angle_gamma   90.00
#
_symmetry.space_group_name_H-M   'P 1'
#
loop_
_entity.id
_entity.type
_entity.pdbx_description
1 polymer ?
#
loop_
_entity_poly.entity_id
_entity_poly.type
_entity_poly.pdbx_seq_one_letter_code
_entity_poly.pdbx_strand_id
1 'polypeptide(L)'
;MRKSDSIAPTMNFISALPNLRCSAFAIVIAALVTQQPLQGAMKAIASFENDESLKSWSSVNDGVMGGISKGGFKRSDQGTLLFTGELSLENNGGFASIRMKPADLGLAGTSGIVVKARGDGRTYWVDLRVSDQMSASSYRAFLPTTAGKWMETTIPFADFKLQAFGRELPVKPIDPASVASAGFTIADKKEGPFSLEIEFVKATGDAEVAGKKGANTLVDVAESAGQFKTLLAAAAAADLVGVLAGDGPLTVLAPTDEAFAKLPAGTVDALLQPENRDQLVTILKNHVIAGSVTLAKALEAQDVPSLQGSKISFRFEDGRVLVGNASLLKADIAASNGVIHVIDQVLLPATKASRPLNASELIELAIERGVPVFNDGNEAECAAIYEVTVEALRGMDSLPEASREILAKAIRQSHAESSPSKQAWILRDAIDRTWAILQAAK
;
A
#
# COMPACT_ATOMS: atom_id res chain seq x y z
N MET A 1 -44.12 -31.75 67.00
CA MET A 1 -45.37 -30.94 67.00
C MET A 1 -45.64 -30.54 65.55
N ARG A 2 -46.65 -31.15 64.88
CA ARG A 2 -47.04 -30.99 63.44
C ARG A 2 -45.93 -31.45 62.43
N LYS A 3 -46.13 -32.54 61.68
CA LYS A 3 -46.82 -32.66 60.35
C LYS A 3 -46.07 -31.88 59.25
N SER A 4 -45.86 -32.35 58.01
CA SER A 4 -46.46 -33.46 57.25
C SER A 4 -45.70 -33.69 55.91
N ASP A 5 -45.76 -34.81 55.18
CA ASP A 5 -46.21 -36.20 55.43
C ASP A 5 -45.78 -37.14 54.26
N SER A 6 -45.57 -38.44 54.54
CA SER A 6 -46.03 -39.62 53.73
C SER A 6 -45.51 -39.84 52.27
N ILE A 7 -44.56 -40.77 51.99
CA ILE A 7 -44.68 -42.24 51.73
C ILE A 7 -44.79 -42.64 50.22
N ALA A 8 -44.05 -43.69 49.83
CA ALA A 8 -44.01 -44.32 48.48
C ALA A 8 -45.23 -45.24 48.21
N PRO A 9 -45.35 -45.99 47.08
CA PRO A 9 -44.65 -47.29 46.97
C PRO A 9 -44.38 -47.78 45.51
N THR A 10 -44.34 -49.11 45.34
CA THR A 10 -43.59 -49.91 44.36
C THR A 10 -44.44 -50.72 43.34
N MET A 11 -43.74 -51.24 42.32
CA MET A 11 -43.91 -52.57 41.66
C MET A 11 -44.93 -52.80 40.52
N ASN A 12 -44.34 -53.22 39.37
CA ASN A 12 -44.67 -54.34 38.46
C ASN A 12 -46.07 -54.50 37.80
N PHE A 13 -46.08 -54.89 36.51
CA PHE A 13 -46.67 -56.12 35.90
C PHE A 13 -46.65 -55.98 34.34
N ILE A 14 -45.88 -56.80 33.60
CA ILE A 14 -46.30 -57.95 32.75
C ILE A 14 -46.86 -57.64 31.32
N SER A 15 -46.09 -58.11 30.32
CA SER A 15 -46.36 -58.51 28.91
C SER A 15 -47.61 -58.11 28.12
N ALA A 16 -47.43 -57.75 26.83
CA ALA A 16 -48.00 -58.45 25.65
C ALA A 16 -47.46 -57.93 24.29
N LEU A 17 -47.26 -58.85 23.32
CA LEU A 17 -47.24 -58.62 21.86
C LEU A 17 -48.68 -58.90 21.32
N PRO A 18 -49.12 -58.47 20.10
CA PRO A 18 -48.35 -58.45 18.85
C PRO A 18 -48.69 -57.35 17.79
N ASN A 19 -48.09 -57.52 16.61
CA ASN A 19 -48.19 -56.73 15.37
C ASN A 19 -49.59 -56.22 14.94
N LEU A 20 -49.64 -54.99 14.39
CA LEU A 20 -50.26 -54.75 13.06
C LEU A 20 -49.60 -53.52 12.37
N ARG A 21 -49.64 -53.49 11.03
CA ARG A 21 -48.91 -52.53 10.17
C ARG A 21 -49.72 -51.26 9.87
N CYS A 22 -49.07 -50.08 9.79
CA CYS A 22 -48.96 -49.29 8.55
C CYS A 22 -48.10 -48.01 8.68
N SER A 23 -47.69 -47.47 7.51
CA SER A 23 -47.02 -46.18 7.28
C SER A 23 -45.60 -45.95 7.82
N ALA A 24 -44.64 -46.35 6.98
CA ALA A 24 -43.55 -45.51 6.46
C ALA A 24 -42.96 -44.39 7.34
N PHE A 25 -41.70 -44.59 7.77
CA PHE A 25 -40.65 -43.60 7.53
C PHE A 25 -39.31 -44.35 7.35
N ALA A 26 -38.76 -44.31 6.13
CA ALA A 26 -37.42 -44.84 5.88
C ALA A 26 -36.40 -43.81 6.38
N ILE A 27 -35.65 -44.15 7.42
CA ILE A 27 -34.50 -43.33 7.86
C ILE A 27 -33.40 -43.52 6.82
N VAL A 28 -33.34 -42.59 5.87
CA VAL A 28 -32.17 -42.41 5.01
C VAL A 28 -31.03 -41.99 5.93
N ILE A 29 -30.08 -42.90 6.16
CA ILE A 29 -28.77 -42.53 6.73
C ILE A 29 -28.04 -41.76 5.63
N ALA A 30 -28.33 -40.46 5.55
CA ALA A 30 -27.50 -39.53 4.83
C ALA A 30 -26.16 -39.50 5.55
N ALA A 31 -25.16 -40.18 4.98
CA ALA A 31 -23.78 -39.98 5.35
C ALA A 31 -23.41 -38.53 5.00
N LEU A 32 -23.63 -37.60 5.94
CA LEU A 32 -22.98 -36.31 5.90
C LEU A 32 -21.48 -36.59 5.97
N VAL A 33 -20.85 -36.59 4.79
CA VAL A 33 -19.42 -36.30 4.67
C VAL A 33 -19.28 -34.86 5.13
N THR A 34 -19.10 -34.69 6.44
CA THR A 34 -18.68 -33.42 7.01
C THR A 34 -17.31 -33.13 6.44
N GLN A 35 -17.24 -32.20 5.49
CA GLN A 35 -15.99 -31.56 5.13
C GLN A 35 -15.47 -30.89 6.39
N GLN A 36 -14.55 -31.56 7.10
CA GLN A 36 -13.80 -30.91 8.16
C GLN A 36 -13.02 -29.77 7.49
N PRO A 37 -13.18 -28.51 7.92
CA PRO A 37 -12.31 -27.45 7.45
C PRO A 37 -10.87 -27.83 7.83
N LEU A 38 -9.92 -27.59 6.91
CA LEU A 38 -8.50 -27.86 7.10
C LEU A 38 -7.93 -26.99 8.23
N GLN A 39 -8.05 -27.46 9.47
CA GLN A 39 -7.41 -26.84 10.63
C GLN A 39 -5.91 -27.12 10.61
N GLY A 40 -5.13 -26.16 10.12
CA GLY A 40 -3.66 -26.12 10.28
C GLY A 40 -2.85 -27.13 9.45
N ALA A 41 -3.43 -27.69 8.38
CA ALA A 41 -2.74 -28.63 7.51
C ALA A 41 -2.37 -27.97 6.17
N MET A 42 -1.16 -27.40 6.09
CA MET A 42 -0.58 -26.95 4.82
C MET A 42 -0.49 -28.11 3.81
N LYS A 43 -1.09 -27.95 2.64
CA LYS A 43 -1.05 -28.94 1.56
C LYS A 43 0.20 -28.74 0.70
N ALA A 44 1.03 -29.77 0.53
CA ALA A 44 2.17 -29.70 -0.38
C ALA A 44 1.72 -29.59 -1.85
N ILE A 45 2.29 -28.63 -2.57
CA ILE A 45 2.16 -28.47 -4.03
C ILE A 45 3.44 -28.93 -4.72
N ALA A 46 4.59 -28.54 -4.19
CA ALA A 46 5.90 -29.02 -4.63
C ALA A 46 6.89 -29.05 -3.45
N SER A 47 7.56 -30.18 -3.28
CA SER A 47 8.83 -30.29 -2.56
C SER A 47 9.91 -30.74 -3.55
N PHE A 48 11.16 -30.36 -3.31
CA PHE A 48 12.28 -30.61 -4.24
C PHE A 48 13.27 -31.64 -3.68
N GLU A 49 12.81 -32.41 -2.69
CA GLU A 49 13.58 -33.41 -1.94
C GLU A 49 14.11 -34.55 -2.83
N ASN A 50 13.49 -34.81 -3.99
CA ASN A 50 13.91 -35.82 -4.96
C ASN A 50 13.87 -35.29 -6.40
N ASP A 51 14.65 -35.91 -7.29
CA ASP A 51 14.72 -35.51 -8.71
C ASP A 51 13.45 -35.82 -9.51
N GLU A 52 12.57 -36.70 -9.03
CA GLU A 52 11.29 -37.00 -9.69
C GLU A 52 10.37 -35.78 -9.70
N SER A 53 10.35 -35.02 -8.60
CA SER A 53 9.62 -33.75 -8.50
C SER A 53 9.94 -32.80 -9.67
N LEU A 54 11.22 -32.73 -10.06
CA LEU A 54 11.72 -31.83 -11.10
C LEU A 54 11.41 -32.31 -12.52
N LYS A 55 11.14 -33.61 -12.75
CA LYS A 55 10.69 -34.13 -14.07
C LYS A 55 9.36 -33.53 -14.53
N SER A 56 8.57 -33.02 -13.58
CA SER A 56 7.33 -32.30 -13.85
C SER A 56 7.55 -30.85 -14.32
N TRP A 57 8.72 -30.26 -14.09
CA TRP A 57 9.01 -28.85 -14.38
C TRP A 57 9.56 -28.64 -15.80
N SER A 58 9.42 -27.41 -16.28
CA SER A 58 9.90 -26.96 -17.59
C SER A 58 10.25 -25.48 -17.55
N SER A 59 11.34 -25.10 -18.24
CA SER A 59 11.70 -23.70 -18.47
C SER A 59 10.95 -23.15 -19.67
N VAL A 60 10.37 -21.96 -19.54
CA VAL A 60 9.81 -21.17 -20.65
C VAL A 60 10.58 -19.86 -20.71
N ASN A 61 11.45 -19.77 -21.70
CA ASN A 61 12.37 -18.66 -21.93
C ASN A 61 11.92 -17.78 -23.11
N ASP A 62 12.61 -16.66 -23.22
CA ASP A 62 12.33 -15.47 -24.02
C ASP A 62 12.55 -15.63 -25.54
N GLY A 63 12.37 -16.82 -26.10
CA GLY A 63 12.62 -17.09 -27.52
C GLY A 63 11.57 -16.53 -28.50
N VAL A 64 10.55 -15.82 -28.00
CA VAL A 64 9.45 -15.25 -28.80
C VAL A 64 9.82 -13.83 -29.20
N MET A 65 9.60 -13.46 -30.47
CA MET A 65 10.07 -12.19 -31.07
C MET A 65 11.59 -11.96 -31.10
N GLY A 66 12.40 -12.96 -30.75
CA GLY A 66 13.87 -12.91 -30.85
C GLY A 66 14.60 -12.51 -29.57
N GLY A 67 13.92 -12.42 -28.43
CA GLY A 67 14.57 -12.25 -27.12
C GLY A 67 15.61 -13.33 -26.82
N ILE A 68 16.58 -12.99 -25.97
CA ILE A 68 17.76 -13.84 -25.72
C ILE A 68 17.96 -14.22 -24.25
N SER A 69 17.03 -13.84 -23.36
CA SER A 69 17.08 -14.22 -21.94
C SER A 69 17.01 -15.73 -21.75
N LYS A 70 17.83 -16.27 -20.84
CA LYS A 70 17.95 -17.70 -20.57
C LYS A 70 17.78 -17.98 -19.10
N GLY A 71 16.73 -18.71 -18.73
CA GLY A 71 16.56 -19.32 -17.42
C GLY A 71 16.61 -20.84 -17.47
N GLY A 72 17.07 -21.44 -16.39
CA GLY A 72 17.05 -22.89 -16.17
C GLY A 72 16.88 -23.19 -14.70
N PHE A 73 16.46 -24.42 -14.39
CA PHE A 73 16.35 -24.90 -13.03
C PHE A 73 17.13 -26.20 -12.86
N LYS A 74 17.63 -26.42 -11.63
CA LYS A 74 18.24 -27.67 -11.20
C LYS A 74 17.92 -27.93 -9.73
N ARG A 75 18.12 -29.16 -9.26
CA ARG A 75 18.18 -29.44 -7.83
C ARG A 75 19.48 -28.86 -7.25
N SER A 76 19.42 -28.33 -6.03
CA SER A 76 20.62 -28.06 -5.24
C SER A 76 21.05 -29.32 -4.48
N ASP A 77 22.27 -29.29 -3.93
CA ASP A 77 22.76 -30.33 -3.02
C ASP A 77 21.94 -30.39 -1.71
N GLN A 78 21.25 -29.29 -1.35
CA GLN A 78 20.40 -29.18 -0.16
C GLN A 78 18.94 -29.64 -0.39
N GLY A 79 18.59 -30.12 -1.60
CA GLY A 79 17.23 -30.58 -1.89
C GLY A 79 16.21 -29.47 -2.15
N THR A 80 16.70 -28.30 -2.59
CA THR A 80 15.91 -27.14 -3.03
C THR A 80 15.89 -27.06 -4.56
N LEU A 81 14.93 -26.36 -5.15
CA LEU A 81 14.97 -25.98 -6.56
C LEU A 81 15.77 -24.68 -6.69
N LEU A 82 16.82 -24.69 -7.51
CA LEU A 82 17.58 -23.50 -7.86
C LEU A 82 17.21 -23.06 -9.28
N PHE A 83 16.51 -21.93 -9.39
CA PHE A 83 16.13 -21.25 -10.63
C PHE A 83 17.12 -20.11 -10.90
N THR A 84 17.92 -20.26 -11.94
CA THR A 84 19.03 -19.36 -12.26
C THR A 84 19.10 -19.07 -13.75
N GLY A 85 19.71 -17.95 -14.10
CA GLY A 85 19.89 -17.57 -15.50
C GLY A 85 20.44 -16.17 -15.68
N GLU A 86 20.22 -15.64 -16.88
CA GLU A 86 20.65 -14.31 -17.30
C GLU A 86 19.52 -13.67 -18.13
N LEU A 87 19.15 -12.44 -17.77
CA LEU A 87 18.18 -11.65 -18.53
C LEU A 87 18.90 -10.65 -19.43
N SER A 88 18.34 -10.44 -20.62
CA SER A 88 18.70 -9.34 -21.51
C SER A 88 17.44 -8.65 -22.02
N LEU A 89 17.50 -7.34 -22.21
CA LEU A 89 16.42 -6.52 -22.75
C LEU A 89 16.50 -6.41 -24.28
N GLU A 90 17.55 -6.95 -24.91
CA GLU A 90 17.69 -7.03 -26.37
C GLU A 90 16.46 -7.72 -27.00
N ASN A 91 16.11 -7.26 -28.20
CA ASN A 91 14.96 -7.76 -28.99
C ASN A 91 13.60 -7.72 -28.24
N ASN A 92 13.42 -6.73 -27.35
CA ASN A 92 12.25 -6.54 -26.47
C ASN A 92 12.06 -7.61 -25.38
N GLY A 93 13.13 -8.33 -25.06
CA GLY A 93 13.12 -9.43 -24.11
C GLY A 93 13.00 -9.03 -22.64
N GLY A 94 13.59 -9.84 -21.78
CA GLY A 94 13.78 -9.58 -20.35
C GLY A 94 12.83 -10.36 -19.46
N PHE A 95 12.56 -11.62 -19.80
CA PHE A 95 11.91 -12.55 -18.86
C PHE A 95 12.54 -13.94 -18.90
N ALA A 96 12.43 -14.65 -17.79
CA ALA A 96 12.66 -16.08 -17.74
C ALA A 96 11.63 -16.70 -16.79
N SER A 97 11.18 -17.91 -17.07
CA SER A 97 10.20 -18.57 -16.20
C SER A 97 10.36 -20.07 -16.15
N ILE A 98 9.88 -20.67 -15.07
CA ILE A 98 9.77 -22.11 -14.86
C ILE A 98 8.36 -22.45 -14.38
N ARG A 99 7.84 -23.60 -14.81
CA ARG A 99 6.51 -24.07 -14.40
C ARG A 99 6.42 -25.58 -14.38
N MET A 100 5.61 -26.12 -13.47
CA MET A 100 5.19 -27.52 -13.52
C MET A 100 4.22 -27.76 -14.69
N LYS A 101 4.24 -28.98 -15.22
CA LYS A 101 3.21 -29.52 -16.12
C LYS A 101 1.84 -29.50 -15.41
N PRO A 102 0.73 -29.35 -16.14
CA PRO A 102 -0.61 -29.42 -15.56
C PRO A 102 -0.84 -30.74 -14.80
N ALA A 103 -1.38 -30.63 -13.58
CA ALA A 103 -1.74 -31.73 -12.69
C ALA A 103 -2.94 -31.31 -11.82
N ASP A 104 -3.64 -32.28 -11.22
CA ASP A 104 -4.60 -31.96 -10.16
C ASP A 104 -3.85 -31.64 -8.86
N LEU A 105 -3.86 -30.37 -8.47
CA LEU A 105 -3.27 -29.91 -7.21
C LEU A 105 -4.27 -30.01 -6.04
N GLY A 106 -5.56 -30.20 -6.32
CA GLY A 106 -6.64 -30.34 -5.35
C GLY A 106 -6.70 -29.23 -4.30
N LEU A 107 -6.64 -27.97 -4.73
CA LEU A 107 -6.58 -26.79 -3.83
C LEU A 107 -7.97 -26.29 -3.38
N ALA A 108 -9.03 -27.03 -3.68
CA ALA A 108 -10.38 -26.73 -3.22
C ALA A 108 -10.43 -26.57 -1.69
N GLY A 109 -11.02 -25.47 -1.20
CA GLY A 109 -11.07 -25.15 0.23
C GLY A 109 -9.77 -24.60 0.83
N THR A 110 -8.79 -24.20 0.00
CA THR A 110 -7.61 -23.44 0.44
C THR A 110 -7.73 -21.96 0.04
N SER A 111 -7.03 -21.09 0.76
CA SER A 111 -7.20 -19.63 0.76
C SER A 111 -5.95 -18.87 0.29
N GLY A 112 -4.79 -19.54 0.24
CA GLY A 112 -3.57 -18.97 -0.32
C GLY A 112 -2.46 -19.98 -0.55
N ILE A 113 -1.36 -19.50 -1.14
CA ILE A 113 -0.12 -20.24 -1.39
C ILE A 113 0.95 -19.80 -0.39
N VAL A 114 1.75 -20.73 0.13
CA VAL A 114 2.94 -20.44 0.94
C VAL A 114 4.18 -20.88 0.17
N VAL A 115 5.10 -19.95 -0.08
CA VAL A 115 6.38 -20.19 -0.74
C VAL A 115 7.51 -19.88 0.22
N LYS A 116 8.43 -20.82 0.42
CA LYS A 116 9.70 -20.56 1.13
C LYS A 116 10.84 -20.50 0.12
N ALA A 117 11.43 -19.31 -0.02
CA ALA A 117 12.45 -19.03 -1.03
C ALA A 117 13.56 -18.10 -0.52
N ARG A 118 14.73 -18.17 -1.17
CA ARG A 118 15.88 -17.29 -0.99
C ARG A 118 16.27 -16.71 -2.35
N GLY A 119 16.18 -15.40 -2.50
CA GLY A 119 16.56 -14.71 -3.74
C GLY A 119 17.89 -13.99 -3.64
N ASP A 120 18.26 -13.39 -4.75
CA ASP A 120 19.38 -12.46 -4.96
C ASP A 120 19.01 -10.98 -4.71
N GLY A 121 17.75 -10.70 -4.34
CA GLY A 121 17.22 -9.34 -4.18
C GLY A 121 16.53 -8.80 -5.44
N ARG A 122 16.39 -9.59 -6.50
CA ARG A 122 15.54 -9.28 -7.66
C ARG A 122 14.08 -9.59 -7.38
N THR A 123 13.19 -9.02 -8.21
CA THR A 123 11.75 -9.21 -8.09
C THR A 123 11.31 -10.46 -8.84
N TYR A 124 10.63 -11.37 -8.15
CA TYR A 124 10.06 -12.58 -8.74
C TYR A 124 8.54 -12.57 -8.63
N TRP A 125 7.90 -13.45 -9.38
CA TRP A 125 6.46 -13.67 -9.36
C TRP A 125 6.16 -15.15 -9.17
N VAL A 126 5.11 -15.45 -8.40
CA VAL A 126 4.45 -16.76 -8.43
C VAL A 126 3.43 -16.73 -9.57
N ASP A 127 3.54 -17.69 -10.49
CA ASP A 127 2.54 -17.93 -11.52
C ASP A 127 1.63 -19.09 -11.12
N LEU A 128 0.32 -18.90 -11.16
CA LEU A 128 -0.67 -19.97 -11.14
C LEU A 128 -1.38 -20.03 -12.50
N ARG A 129 -1.68 -21.24 -12.98
CA ARG A 129 -2.43 -21.46 -14.22
C ARG A 129 -3.60 -22.38 -13.96
N VAL A 130 -4.74 -22.05 -14.55
CA VAL A 130 -5.96 -22.84 -14.45
C VAL A 130 -6.10 -23.77 -15.67
N SER A 131 -6.92 -24.81 -15.56
CA SER A 131 -7.03 -25.88 -16.56
C SER A 131 -7.60 -25.46 -17.92
N ASP A 132 -8.37 -24.36 -17.97
CA ASP A 132 -9.03 -23.82 -19.17
C ASP A 132 -8.24 -22.66 -19.85
N GLN A 133 -7.03 -22.36 -19.38
CA GLN A 133 -6.34 -21.11 -19.71
C GLN A 133 -5.56 -21.12 -21.04
N MET A 134 -5.54 -19.97 -21.73
CA MET A 134 -4.62 -19.75 -22.86
C MET A 134 -3.15 -19.89 -22.43
N SER A 135 -2.32 -20.48 -23.29
CA SER A 135 -0.93 -20.86 -23.00
C SER A 135 0.00 -19.73 -22.51
N ALA A 136 -0.34 -18.47 -22.85
CA ALA A 136 0.43 -17.26 -22.56
C ALA A 136 -0.13 -16.40 -21.41
N SER A 137 -1.18 -16.84 -20.72
CA SER A 137 -1.69 -16.17 -19.52
C SER A 137 -1.43 -16.98 -18.24
N SER A 138 -1.37 -16.27 -17.11
CA SER A 138 -1.28 -16.82 -15.77
C SER A 138 -1.81 -15.81 -14.75
N TYR A 139 -2.32 -16.33 -13.65
CA TYR A 139 -2.54 -15.56 -12.44
C TYR A 139 -1.18 -15.30 -11.78
N ARG A 140 -0.89 -14.04 -11.45
CA ARG A 140 0.42 -13.62 -10.92
C ARG A 140 0.28 -12.83 -9.63
N ALA A 141 1.13 -13.17 -8.67
CA ALA A 141 1.37 -12.41 -7.46
C ALA A 141 2.88 -12.22 -7.27
N PHE A 142 3.28 -11.17 -6.55
CA PHE A 142 4.70 -10.91 -6.28
C PHE A 142 5.26 -11.91 -5.28
N LEU A 143 6.49 -12.35 -5.51
CA LEU A 143 7.32 -13.06 -4.53
C LEU A 143 8.45 -12.11 -4.10
N PRO A 144 8.34 -11.43 -2.95
CA PRO A 144 9.40 -10.59 -2.45
C PRO A 144 10.63 -11.43 -2.10
N THR A 145 11.83 -10.93 -2.39
CA THR A 145 13.08 -11.56 -1.97
C THR A 145 14.03 -10.53 -1.38
N THR A 146 14.82 -10.97 -0.39
CA THR A 146 15.97 -10.22 0.10
C THR A 146 17.23 -11.03 -0.20
N ALA A 147 18.25 -10.38 -0.76
CA ALA A 147 19.51 -11.02 -1.14
C ALA A 147 20.07 -11.93 -0.03
N GLY A 148 20.19 -13.22 -0.32
CA GLY A 148 20.78 -14.23 0.57
C GLY A 148 19.92 -14.66 1.77
N LYS A 149 18.72 -14.07 1.99
CA LYS A 149 17.84 -14.45 3.11
C LYS A 149 16.74 -15.41 2.65
N TRP A 150 16.51 -16.45 3.45
CA TRP A 150 15.30 -17.27 3.36
C TRP A 150 14.09 -16.49 3.87
N MET A 151 13.03 -16.47 3.07
CA MET A 151 11.75 -15.83 3.38
C MET A 151 10.63 -16.83 3.12
N GLU A 152 9.69 -16.94 4.06
CA GLU A 152 8.45 -17.70 3.90
C GLU A 152 7.30 -16.72 3.69
N THR A 153 6.77 -16.69 2.47
CA THR A 153 5.73 -15.73 2.05
C THR A 153 4.40 -16.46 1.89
N THR A 154 3.39 -16.04 2.66
CA THR A 154 1.99 -16.42 2.43
C THR A 154 1.35 -15.42 1.47
N ILE A 155 0.72 -15.92 0.40
CA ILE A 155 0.09 -15.13 -0.66
C ILE A 155 -1.39 -15.57 -0.77
N PRO A 156 -2.36 -14.74 -0.34
CA PRO A 156 -3.78 -14.98 -0.55
C PRO A 156 -4.13 -15.18 -2.04
N PHE A 157 -5.12 -16.03 -2.34
CA PHE A 157 -5.60 -16.18 -3.73
C PHE A 157 -6.19 -14.88 -4.30
N ALA A 158 -6.70 -13.97 -3.46
CA ALA A 158 -7.22 -12.66 -3.86
C ALA A 158 -6.14 -11.73 -4.46
N ASP A 159 -4.88 -11.92 -4.09
CA ASP A 159 -3.77 -11.06 -4.49
C ASP A 159 -3.28 -11.38 -5.90
N PHE A 160 -3.54 -12.60 -6.38
CA PHE A 160 -3.20 -13.04 -7.73
C PHE A 160 -4.05 -12.33 -8.78
N LYS A 161 -3.40 -11.58 -9.68
CA LYS A 161 -4.06 -10.89 -10.80
C LYS A 161 -3.85 -11.66 -12.11
N LEU A 162 -4.89 -11.77 -12.92
CA LEU A 162 -4.81 -12.43 -14.22
C LEU A 162 -3.99 -11.57 -15.18
N GLN A 163 -2.89 -12.11 -15.72
CA GLN A 163 -2.02 -11.41 -16.66
C GLN A 163 -1.81 -12.21 -17.96
N ALA A 164 -1.63 -11.51 -19.07
CA ALA A 164 -1.24 -12.06 -20.36
C ALA A 164 -0.23 -11.11 -21.05
N PHE A 165 0.88 -11.65 -21.57
CA PHE A 165 1.92 -10.84 -22.24
C PHE A 165 2.40 -9.62 -21.41
N GLY A 166 2.49 -9.77 -20.08
CA GLY A 166 2.89 -8.71 -19.15
C GLY A 166 1.82 -7.63 -18.89
N ARG A 167 0.61 -7.76 -19.43
CA ARG A 167 -0.53 -6.87 -19.18
C ARG A 167 -1.52 -7.54 -18.23
N GLU A 168 -2.07 -6.76 -17.30
CA GLU A 168 -3.20 -7.20 -16.47
C GLU A 168 -4.49 -7.25 -17.30
N LEU A 169 -5.30 -8.29 -17.08
CA LEU A 169 -6.61 -8.49 -17.69
C LEU A 169 -7.71 -8.19 -16.66
N PRO A 170 -8.97 -7.96 -17.09
CA PRO A 170 -10.08 -7.67 -16.18
C PRO A 170 -10.19 -8.70 -15.04
N VAL A 171 -10.51 -8.20 -13.84
CA VAL A 171 -10.48 -8.98 -12.59
C VAL A 171 -11.46 -10.14 -12.63
N LYS A 172 -10.94 -11.33 -12.95
CA LYS A 172 -11.56 -12.63 -12.65
C LYS A 172 -10.85 -13.16 -11.40
N PRO A 173 -11.53 -13.41 -10.28
CA PRO A 173 -10.91 -14.11 -9.14
C PRO A 173 -10.44 -15.51 -9.57
N ILE A 174 -9.30 -15.94 -9.05
CA ILE A 174 -8.83 -17.32 -9.25
C ILE A 174 -9.70 -18.27 -8.42
N ASP A 175 -10.20 -19.34 -9.03
CA ASP A 175 -10.81 -20.45 -8.30
C ASP A 175 -9.71 -21.45 -7.92
N PRO A 176 -9.42 -21.68 -6.62
CA PRO A 176 -8.42 -22.64 -6.18
C PRO A 176 -8.63 -24.05 -6.76
N ALA A 177 -9.88 -24.51 -6.92
CA ALA A 177 -10.18 -25.83 -7.47
C ALA A 177 -9.78 -25.97 -8.95
N SER A 178 -9.67 -24.85 -9.67
CA SER A 178 -9.29 -24.83 -11.09
C SER A 178 -7.77 -24.78 -11.33
N VAL A 179 -6.96 -24.55 -10.29
CA VAL A 179 -5.50 -24.37 -10.42
C VAL A 179 -4.81 -25.70 -10.73
N ALA A 180 -4.20 -25.77 -11.91
CA ALA A 180 -3.58 -26.97 -12.44
C ALA A 180 -2.04 -26.90 -12.52
N SER A 181 -1.43 -25.72 -12.37
CA SER A 181 0.03 -25.56 -12.46
C SER A 181 0.48 -24.34 -11.67
N ALA A 182 1.60 -24.48 -10.95
CA ALA A 182 2.35 -23.39 -10.35
C ALA A 182 3.73 -23.20 -11.02
N GLY A 183 4.27 -22.00 -10.94
CA GLY A 183 5.56 -21.64 -11.51
C GLY A 183 6.14 -20.36 -10.92
N PHE A 184 7.33 -20.00 -11.41
CA PHE A 184 8.03 -18.78 -11.04
C PHE A 184 8.48 -18.05 -12.29
N THR A 185 8.28 -16.73 -12.33
CA THR A 185 8.78 -15.85 -13.38
C THR A 185 9.70 -14.79 -12.76
N ILE A 186 10.76 -14.43 -13.49
CA ILE A 186 11.44 -13.13 -13.36
C ILE A 186 11.17 -12.32 -14.63
N ALA A 187 10.74 -11.09 -14.47
CA ALA A 187 10.43 -10.13 -15.54
C ALA A 187 10.60 -8.68 -15.05
N ASP A 188 11.62 -8.45 -14.21
CA ASP A 188 11.87 -7.18 -13.49
C ASP A 188 12.45 -6.06 -14.35
N LYS A 189 12.65 -6.31 -15.65
CA LYS A 189 13.26 -5.42 -16.64
C LYS A 189 14.67 -4.92 -16.25
N LYS A 190 15.46 -5.77 -15.59
CA LYS A 190 16.90 -5.55 -15.36
C LYS A 190 17.72 -6.57 -16.15
N GLU A 191 18.84 -6.16 -16.71
CA GLU A 191 19.77 -7.09 -17.37
C GLU A 191 20.69 -7.81 -16.36
N GLY A 192 21.32 -8.89 -16.81
CA GLY A 192 22.32 -9.63 -16.05
C GLY A 192 21.76 -10.83 -15.29
N PRO A 193 22.59 -11.45 -14.43
CA PRO A 193 22.32 -12.74 -13.82
C PRO A 193 21.19 -12.67 -12.79
N PHE A 194 20.51 -13.80 -12.58
CA PHE A 194 19.52 -13.95 -11.52
C PHE A 194 19.62 -15.32 -10.81
N SER A 195 19.21 -15.37 -9.55
CA SER A 195 19.19 -16.58 -8.72
C SER A 195 18.07 -16.58 -7.68
N LEU A 196 17.10 -17.48 -7.85
CA LEU A 196 16.06 -17.80 -6.89
C LEU A 196 16.16 -19.25 -6.47
N GLU A 197 16.24 -19.49 -5.17
CA GLU A 197 16.23 -20.83 -4.59
C GLU A 197 14.91 -21.04 -3.84
N ILE A 198 14.20 -22.15 -4.08
CA ILE A 198 12.92 -22.47 -3.46
C ILE A 198 13.01 -23.79 -2.71
N GLU A 199 12.61 -23.79 -1.44
CA GLU A 199 12.58 -24.99 -0.59
C GLU A 199 11.25 -25.75 -0.76
N PHE A 200 10.12 -25.04 -0.74
CA PHE A 200 8.80 -25.64 -0.96
C PHE A 200 7.78 -24.65 -1.53
N VAL A 201 6.73 -25.23 -2.12
CA VAL A 201 5.45 -24.57 -2.42
C VAL A 201 4.33 -25.36 -1.75
N LYS A 202 3.48 -24.69 -0.98
CA LYS A 202 2.33 -25.27 -0.26
C LYS A 202 1.09 -24.41 -0.50
N ALA A 203 -0.10 -24.95 -0.24
CA ALA A 203 -1.33 -24.18 -0.05
C ALA A 203 -1.76 -24.22 1.42
N THR A 204 -2.53 -23.21 1.85
CA THR A 204 -3.03 -23.10 3.22
C THR A 204 -4.43 -22.49 3.28
N GLY A 205 -5.12 -22.66 4.41
CA GLY A 205 -6.49 -22.16 4.66
C GLY A 205 -6.54 -20.85 5.46
N ASP A 206 -7.76 -20.34 5.67
CA ASP A 206 -8.03 -18.99 6.19
C ASP A 206 -7.28 -18.62 7.49
N ALA A 207 -7.15 -19.56 8.42
CA ALA A 207 -6.54 -19.30 9.73
C ALA A 207 -5.04 -18.94 9.64
N GLU A 208 -4.30 -19.55 8.71
CA GLU A 208 -2.88 -19.23 8.49
C GLU A 208 -2.70 -18.00 7.59
N VAL A 209 -3.63 -17.74 6.68
CA VAL A 209 -3.66 -16.49 5.90
C VAL A 209 -3.93 -15.29 6.81
N ALA A 210 -4.89 -15.40 7.74
CA ALA A 210 -5.20 -14.37 8.72
C ALA A 210 -4.11 -14.22 9.79
N GLY A 211 -3.52 -15.34 10.25
CA GLY A 211 -2.44 -15.35 11.25
C GLY A 211 -1.06 -14.95 10.71
N LYS A 212 -0.86 -14.97 9.39
CA LYS A 212 0.33 -14.44 8.70
C LYS A 212 -0.07 -13.47 7.60
N LYS A 213 -0.68 -12.34 7.96
CA LYS A 213 -0.89 -11.21 7.04
C LYS A 213 0.44 -10.51 6.71
N GLY A 214 1.30 -11.24 6.00
CA GLY A 214 2.65 -10.85 5.55
C GLY A 214 3.63 -10.53 6.67
N ALA A 215 4.64 -11.37 6.91
CA ALA A 215 5.89 -10.80 7.41
C ALA A 215 6.49 -9.90 6.32
N ASN A 216 7.08 -8.76 6.69
CA ASN A 216 7.70 -7.80 5.77
C ASN A 216 6.68 -6.96 4.96
N THR A 217 5.51 -6.64 5.51
CA THR A 217 4.60 -5.58 5.01
C THR A 217 5.25 -4.20 5.03
N LEU A 218 4.62 -3.21 4.39
CA LEU A 218 5.03 -1.80 4.47
C LEU A 218 5.18 -1.32 5.92
N VAL A 219 4.33 -1.81 6.83
CA VAL A 219 4.39 -1.50 8.27
C VAL A 219 5.59 -2.20 8.92
N ASP A 220 5.76 -3.52 8.74
CA ASP A 220 6.87 -4.27 9.36
C ASP A 220 8.26 -3.77 8.88
N VAL A 221 8.37 -3.39 7.60
CA VAL A 221 9.60 -2.86 7.02
C VAL A 221 9.92 -1.49 7.61
N ALA A 222 8.89 -0.66 7.84
CA ALA A 222 9.07 0.64 8.48
C ALA A 222 9.44 0.50 9.97
N GLU A 223 8.79 -0.42 10.69
CA GLU A 223 9.12 -0.74 12.10
C GLU A 223 10.55 -1.27 12.23
N SER A 224 10.93 -2.23 11.38
CA SER A 224 12.26 -2.86 11.37
C SER A 224 13.39 -1.88 11.00
N ALA A 225 13.09 -0.81 10.26
CA ALA A 225 14.05 0.22 9.91
C ALA A 225 14.32 1.22 11.06
N GLY A 226 13.43 1.32 12.06
CA GLY A 226 13.64 2.09 13.29
C GLY A 226 13.69 3.62 13.16
N GLN A 227 13.57 4.16 11.94
CA GLN A 227 13.75 5.57 11.55
C GLN A 227 12.45 6.24 11.05
N PHE A 228 11.29 5.61 11.30
CA PHE A 228 9.96 6.01 10.83
C PHE A 228 8.94 6.06 11.97
N LYS A 229 9.37 6.30 13.21
CA LYS A 229 8.52 6.19 14.40
C LYS A 229 7.39 7.22 14.37
N THR A 230 7.68 8.44 13.93
CA THR A 230 6.69 9.51 13.79
C THR A 230 5.68 9.20 12.67
N LEU A 231 6.13 8.61 11.56
CA LEU A 231 5.26 8.18 10.46
C LEU A 231 4.27 7.09 10.90
N LEU A 232 4.74 6.10 11.66
CA LEU A 232 3.91 5.01 12.18
C LEU A 232 2.91 5.50 13.23
N ALA A 233 3.34 6.38 14.15
CA ALA A 233 2.44 7.01 15.12
C ALA A 233 1.35 7.86 14.43
N ALA A 234 1.73 8.64 13.41
CA ALA A 234 0.80 9.40 12.57
C ALA A 234 -0.20 8.49 11.83
N ALA A 235 0.27 7.38 11.24
CA ALA A 235 -0.58 6.41 10.56
C ALA A 235 -1.57 5.72 11.52
N ALA A 236 -1.18 5.47 12.77
CA ALA A 236 -2.05 4.95 13.82
C ALA A 236 -3.12 5.97 14.22
N ALA A 237 -2.75 7.23 14.50
CA ALA A 237 -3.70 8.30 14.83
C ALA A 237 -4.71 8.58 13.70
N ALA A 238 -4.26 8.45 12.45
CA ALA A 238 -5.08 8.60 11.24
C ALA A 238 -5.95 7.38 10.90
N ASP A 239 -5.82 6.25 11.61
CA ASP A 239 -6.45 4.95 11.28
C ASP A 239 -6.12 4.46 9.84
N LEU A 240 -4.89 4.72 9.38
CA LEU A 240 -4.41 4.33 8.05
C LEU A 240 -3.54 3.06 8.07
N VAL A 241 -3.21 2.52 9.25
CA VAL A 241 -2.43 1.27 9.39
C VAL A 241 -3.11 0.11 8.64
N GLY A 242 -4.43 -0.03 8.73
CA GLY A 242 -5.18 -1.05 8.00
C GLY A 242 -5.14 -0.89 6.48
N VAL A 243 -4.97 0.35 5.97
CA VAL A 243 -4.79 0.64 4.55
C VAL A 243 -3.36 0.32 4.10
N LEU A 244 -2.36 0.70 4.90
CA LEU A 244 -0.94 0.43 4.64
C LEU A 244 -0.58 -1.06 4.78
N ALA A 245 -1.35 -1.82 5.56
CA ALA A 245 -1.31 -3.28 5.66
C ALA A 245 -2.40 -3.96 4.80
N GLY A 246 -2.96 -3.24 3.81
CA GLY A 246 -3.99 -3.74 2.90
C GLY A 246 -3.43 -4.60 1.75
N ASP A 247 -4.35 -5.21 1.00
CA ASP A 247 -4.08 -6.31 0.05
C ASP A 247 -3.69 -5.81 -1.36
N GLY A 248 -3.58 -4.49 -1.55
CA GLY A 248 -3.15 -3.86 -2.79
C GLY A 248 -1.65 -3.53 -2.76
N PRO A 249 -0.92 -3.65 -3.88
CA PRO A 249 0.42 -3.09 -3.95
C PRO A 249 0.33 -1.57 -3.79
N LEU A 250 0.94 -1.03 -2.74
CA LEU A 250 1.03 0.41 -2.49
C LEU A 250 2.49 0.87 -2.59
N THR A 251 2.70 2.13 -2.92
CA THR A 251 4.02 2.76 -2.84
C THR A 251 3.99 3.86 -1.79
N VAL A 252 4.81 3.74 -0.75
CA VAL A 252 4.87 4.68 0.36
C VAL A 252 6.11 5.55 0.22
N LEU A 253 5.91 6.85 0.17
CA LEU A 253 6.95 7.86 0.29
C LEU A 253 7.15 8.13 1.78
N ALA A 254 8.13 7.48 2.40
CA ALA A 254 8.33 7.48 3.85
C ALA A 254 9.31 8.60 4.26
N PRO A 255 8.83 9.73 4.83
CA PRO A 255 9.70 10.69 5.50
C PRO A 255 10.35 10.08 6.74
N THR A 256 11.66 10.30 6.92
CA THR A 256 12.36 9.87 8.14
C THR A 256 11.95 10.68 9.36
N ASP A 257 12.31 10.21 10.56
CA ASP A 257 12.09 11.00 11.78
C ASP A 257 12.81 12.37 11.74
N GLU A 258 13.96 12.51 11.04
CA GLU A 258 14.57 13.83 10.82
C GLU A 258 13.77 14.71 9.84
N ALA A 259 13.05 14.11 8.89
CA ALA A 259 12.17 14.84 7.97
C ALA A 259 10.99 15.49 8.69
N PHE A 260 10.44 14.84 9.72
CA PHE A 260 9.45 15.44 10.62
C PHE A 260 10.05 16.53 11.51
N ALA A 261 11.29 16.34 11.99
CA ALA A 261 11.99 17.33 12.81
C ALA A 261 12.33 18.64 12.07
N LYS A 262 12.28 18.65 10.72
CA LYS A 262 12.40 19.87 9.89
C LYS A 262 11.12 20.72 9.85
N LEU A 263 9.97 20.20 10.30
CA LEU A 263 8.75 20.99 10.39
C LEU A 263 8.86 22.05 11.51
N PRO A 264 8.16 23.19 11.41
CA PRO A 264 8.13 24.19 12.48
C PRO A 264 7.70 23.57 13.82
N ALA A 265 8.30 24.02 14.92
CA ALA A 265 8.00 23.50 16.25
C ALA A 265 6.49 23.59 16.56
N GLY A 266 5.93 22.52 17.13
CA GLY A 266 4.48 22.39 17.39
C GLY A 266 3.65 21.89 16.20
N THR A 267 4.17 21.86 14.96
CA THR A 267 3.39 21.38 13.79
C THR A 267 2.99 19.91 13.92
N VAL A 268 3.90 19.04 14.37
CA VAL A 268 3.62 17.61 14.54
C VAL A 268 2.62 17.39 15.68
N ASP A 269 2.79 18.08 16.80
CA ASP A 269 1.90 17.97 17.96
C ASP A 269 0.48 18.44 17.59
N ALA A 270 0.35 19.55 16.86
CA ALA A 270 -0.93 20.03 16.34
C ALA A 270 -1.58 19.05 15.37
N LEU A 271 -0.81 18.46 14.43
CA LEU A 271 -1.32 17.47 13.48
C LEU A 271 -1.77 16.14 14.13
N LEU A 272 -1.24 15.80 15.30
CA LEU A 272 -1.63 14.62 16.08
C LEU A 272 -2.85 14.86 16.99
N GLN A 273 -3.34 16.10 17.11
CA GLN A 273 -4.57 16.39 17.84
C GLN A 273 -5.81 15.79 17.14
N PRO A 274 -6.79 15.24 17.87
CA PRO A 274 -8.01 14.65 17.29
C PRO A 274 -8.75 15.59 16.32
N GLU A 275 -8.74 16.89 16.60
CA GLU A 275 -9.38 17.94 15.83
C GLU A 275 -8.77 18.12 14.42
N ASN A 276 -7.48 17.78 14.26
CA ASN A 276 -6.75 17.90 13.00
C ASN A 276 -6.63 16.56 12.23
N ARG A 277 -7.30 15.50 12.68
CA ARG A 277 -7.21 14.14 12.11
C ARG A 277 -7.47 14.10 10.61
N ASP A 278 -8.44 14.86 10.10
CA ASP A 278 -8.74 14.87 8.65
C ASP A 278 -7.62 15.52 7.82
N GLN A 279 -6.91 16.51 8.39
CA GLN A 279 -5.70 17.06 7.77
C GLN A 279 -4.57 16.03 7.78
N LEU A 280 -4.36 15.32 8.89
CA LEU A 280 -3.37 14.25 9.01
C LEU A 280 -3.63 13.12 8.01
N VAL A 281 -4.88 12.65 7.88
CA VAL A 281 -5.30 11.66 6.87
C VAL A 281 -5.01 12.15 5.46
N THR A 282 -5.24 13.44 5.18
CA THR A 282 -4.99 14.05 3.86
C THR A 282 -3.49 14.13 3.55
N ILE A 283 -2.66 14.52 4.52
CA ILE A 283 -1.20 14.55 4.39
C ILE A 283 -0.64 13.13 4.18
N LEU A 284 -1.09 12.15 4.96
CA LEU A 284 -0.62 10.76 4.83
C LEU A 284 -1.06 10.13 3.51
N LYS A 285 -2.29 10.38 3.03
CA LYS A 285 -2.72 9.96 1.68
C LYS A 285 -1.90 10.62 0.57
N ASN A 286 -1.32 11.79 0.79
CA ASN A 286 -0.40 12.42 -0.16
C ASN A 286 0.97 11.72 -0.24
N HIS A 287 1.35 10.93 0.77
CA HIS A 287 2.56 10.13 0.78
C HIS A 287 2.36 8.70 0.23
N VAL A 288 1.13 8.30 -0.08
CA VAL A 288 0.82 6.96 -0.59
C VAL A 288 0.40 7.07 -2.06
N ILE A 289 0.98 6.22 -2.90
CA ILE A 289 0.64 6.06 -4.31
C ILE A 289 0.01 4.67 -4.50
N ALA A 290 -1.04 4.59 -5.32
CA ALA A 290 -1.63 3.30 -5.70
C ALA A 290 -0.72 2.54 -6.69
N GLY A 291 -0.49 1.26 -6.44
CA GLY A 291 0.36 0.39 -7.27
C GLY A 291 1.81 0.28 -6.77
N SER A 292 2.54 -0.67 -7.37
CA SER A 292 3.99 -0.82 -7.18
C SER A 292 4.73 0.04 -8.21
N VAL A 293 5.10 1.24 -7.77
CA VAL A 293 5.78 2.28 -8.55
C VAL A 293 7.24 2.35 -8.09
N THR A 294 8.11 1.72 -8.88
CA THR A 294 9.55 1.81 -8.68
C THR A 294 10.07 3.19 -9.09
N LEU A 295 11.27 3.55 -8.63
CA LEU A 295 11.90 4.82 -8.95
C LEU A 295 12.00 5.07 -10.46
N ALA A 296 12.37 4.04 -11.22
CA ALA A 296 12.46 4.10 -12.68
C ALA A 296 11.10 4.46 -13.33
N LYS A 297 10.01 3.80 -12.90
CA LYS A 297 8.66 4.10 -13.38
C LYS A 297 8.19 5.51 -12.99
N ALA A 298 8.56 5.96 -11.79
CA ALA A 298 8.20 7.28 -11.30
C ALA A 298 8.88 8.40 -12.11
N LEU A 299 10.18 8.23 -12.41
CA LEU A 299 10.96 9.14 -13.25
C LEU A 299 10.52 9.13 -14.72
N GLU A 300 10.11 7.97 -15.25
CA GLU A 300 9.53 7.84 -16.60
C GLU A 300 8.18 8.55 -16.70
N ALA A 301 7.31 8.38 -15.70
CA ALA A 301 6.00 9.02 -15.64
C ALA A 301 6.08 10.55 -15.39
N GLN A 302 7.16 11.02 -14.77
CA GLN A 302 7.42 12.38 -14.27
C GLN A 302 6.44 12.87 -13.18
N ASP A 303 5.13 12.68 -13.36
CA ASP A 303 4.07 13.00 -12.41
C ASP A 303 3.30 11.74 -12.03
N VAL A 304 3.25 11.40 -10.75
CA VAL A 304 2.50 10.23 -10.24
C VAL A 304 1.41 10.69 -9.27
N PRO A 305 0.13 10.30 -9.47
CA PRO A 305 -0.95 10.68 -8.55
C PRO A 305 -0.86 9.92 -7.21
N SER A 306 -0.99 10.66 -6.11
CA SER A 306 -1.15 10.10 -4.76
C SER A 306 -2.59 9.61 -4.52
N LEU A 307 -2.82 8.87 -3.43
CA LEU A 307 -4.16 8.50 -2.95
C LEU A 307 -4.99 9.71 -2.51
N GLN A 308 -4.37 10.88 -2.29
CA GLN A 308 -5.06 12.14 -2.06
C GLN A 308 -5.54 12.79 -3.38
N GLY A 309 -4.93 12.43 -4.52
CA GLY A 309 -5.25 12.94 -5.85
C GLY A 309 -4.26 13.99 -6.37
N SER A 310 -3.43 14.58 -5.50
CA SER A 310 -2.32 15.44 -5.91
C SER A 310 -1.27 14.67 -6.72
N LYS A 311 -0.73 15.30 -7.77
CA LYS A 311 0.43 14.80 -8.51
C LYS A 311 1.70 15.04 -7.73
N ILE A 312 2.54 14.02 -7.62
CA ILE A 312 3.89 14.08 -7.07
C ILE A 312 4.86 14.03 -8.24
N SER A 313 5.67 15.08 -8.40
CA SER A 313 6.68 15.16 -9.45
C SER A 313 7.96 14.43 -9.03
N PHE A 314 8.49 13.57 -9.90
CA PHE A 314 9.78 12.88 -9.75
C PHE A 314 10.73 13.41 -10.81
N ARG A 315 11.86 13.99 -10.41
CA ARG A 315 12.85 14.58 -11.33
C ARG A 315 14.28 14.38 -10.83
N PHE A 316 15.23 14.42 -11.75
CA PHE A 316 16.66 14.43 -11.43
C PHE A 316 17.19 15.87 -11.49
N GLU A 317 17.76 16.36 -10.40
CA GLU A 317 18.20 17.74 -10.21
C GLU A 317 19.45 17.75 -9.32
N ASP A 318 20.50 18.48 -9.69
CA ASP A 318 21.78 18.59 -8.97
C ASP A 318 22.41 17.27 -8.49
N GLY A 319 22.34 16.23 -9.32
CA GLY A 319 22.90 14.91 -9.01
C GLY A 319 22.07 14.06 -8.04
N ARG A 320 20.84 14.49 -7.72
CA ARG A 320 19.91 13.83 -6.81
C ARG A 320 18.56 13.62 -7.49
N VAL A 321 17.76 12.68 -6.96
CA VAL A 321 16.34 12.61 -7.31
C VAL A 321 15.54 13.41 -6.30
N LEU A 322 14.68 14.29 -6.80
CA LEU A 322 13.67 14.98 -6.02
C LEU A 322 12.30 14.36 -6.24
N VAL A 323 11.52 14.31 -5.15
CA VAL A 323 10.15 13.82 -5.08
C VAL A 323 9.32 14.97 -4.49
N GLY A 324 8.57 15.68 -5.34
CA GLY A 324 8.02 16.99 -5.01
C GLY A 324 9.13 17.99 -4.66
N ASN A 325 9.22 18.37 -3.39
CA ASN A 325 10.29 19.23 -2.83
C ASN A 325 11.27 18.45 -1.94
N ALA A 326 11.03 17.17 -1.67
CA ALA A 326 11.89 16.32 -0.86
C ALA A 326 13.01 15.68 -1.70
N SER A 327 14.18 15.49 -1.12
CA SER A 327 15.24 14.65 -1.68
C SER A 327 14.98 13.18 -1.37
N LEU A 328 15.18 12.32 -2.37
CA LEU A 328 15.15 10.87 -2.21
C LEU A 328 16.44 10.39 -1.56
N LEU A 329 16.34 9.80 -0.36
CA LEU A 329 17.47 9.25 0.41
C LEU A 329 17.76 7.79 0.04
N LYS A 330 16.71 7.00 -0.18
CA LYS A 330 16.80 5.57 -0.54
C LYS A 330 15.54 5.15 -1.30
N ALA A 331 15.70 4.33 -2.32
CA ALA A 331 14.61 3.96 -3.23
C ALA A 331 14.35 2.46 -3.25
N ASP A 332 13.21 2.07 -3.83
CA ASP A 332 12.88 0.70 -4.24
C ASP A 332 13.00 -0.35 -3.11
N ILE A 333 12.70 0.03 -1.86
CA ILE A 333 12.70 -0.91 -0.73
C ILE A 333 11.45 -1.80 -0.86
N ALA A 334 11.66 -3.09 -1.12
CA ALA A 334 10.56 -4.04 -1.30
C ALA A 334 9.85 -4.38 0.02
N ALA A 335 8.52 -4.30 0.00
CA ALA A 335 7.61 -4.84 1.00
C ALA A 335 6.71 -5.91 0.37
N SER A 336 6.10 -6.79 1.18
CA SER A 336 5.23 -7.87 0.71
C SER A 336 3.98 -7.33 0.00
N ASN A 337 3.47 -6.18 0.43
CA ASN A 337 2.35 -5.46 -0.16
C ASN A 337 2.75 -4.10 -0.78
N GLY A 338 4.02 -3.90 -1.18
CA GLY A 338 4.39 -2.60 -1.75
C GLY A 338 5.87 -2.28 -1.96
N VAL A 339 6.14 -0.98 -2.13
CA VAL A 339 7.47 -0.38 -2.24
C VAL A 339 7.57 0.81 -1.30
N ILE A 340 8.72 0.99 -0.64
CA ILE A 340 9.02 2.19 0.15
C ILE A 340 10.13 2.99 -0.54
N HIS A 341 9.89 4.29 -0.71
CA HIS A 341 10.89 5.29 -1.07
C HIS A 341 11.08 6.23 0.12
N VAL A 342 12.32 6.34 0.61
CA VAL A 342 12.68 7.13 1.79
C VAL A 342 13.03 8.55 1.37
N ILE A 343 12.37 9.54 1.96
CA ILE A 343 12.52 10.96 1.61
C ILE A 343 12.94 11.80 2.83
N ASP A 344 13.59 12.93 2.56
CA ASP A 344 14.18 13.79 3.61
C ASP A 344 13.25 14.90 4.14
N GLN A 345 12.04 15.05 3.59
CA GLN A 345 11.04 16.07 3.96
C GLN A 345 9.62 15.49 3.87
N VAL A 346 8.68 16.08 4.60
CA VAL A 346 7.25 15.73 4.55
C VAL A 346 6.58 16.41 3.35
N LEU A 347 5.92 15.62 2.49
CA LEU A 347 5.15 16.09 1.34
C LEU A 347 3.77 16.60 1.75
N LEU A 348 3.67 17.91 1.97
CA LEU A 348 2.38 18.57 2.15
C LEU A 348 1.56 18.51 0.85
N PRO A 349 0.25 18.18 0.91
CA PRO A 349 -0.61 18.12 -0.26
C PRO A 349 -0.76 19.51 -0.89
N ALA A 350 -0.89 19.56 -2.23
CA ALA A 350 -1.12 20.82 -2.93
C ALA A 350 -2.53 21.35 -2.62
N THR A 351 -2.63 22.30 -1.69
CA THR A 351 -3.88 22.90 -1.20
C THR A 351 -4.54 23.82 -2.24
N LYS A 352 -5.06 23.26 -3.35
CA LYS A 352 -5.58 24.01 -4.52
C LYS A 352 -4.59 24.96 -5.22
N ALA A 353 -3.41 25.18 -4.65
CA ALA A 353 -2.44 26.22 -5.01
C ALA A 353 -1.29 25.71 -5.89
N SER A 354 -1.58 24.85 -6.88
CA SER A 354 -0.60 24.49 -7.93
C SER A 354 -0.51 25.54 -9.06
N ARG A 355 -1.35 26.58 -9.00
CA ARG A 355 -1.03 27.89 -9.58
C ARG A 355 -0.70 28.85 -8.43
N PRO A 356 0.15 29.88 -8.65
CA PRO A 356 0.30 30.95 -7.68
C PRO A 356 -1.07 31.51 -7.30
N LEU A 357 -1.26 31.78 -6.01
CA LEU A 357 -2.49 32.38 -5.49
C LEU A 357 -2.70 33.71 -6.20
N ASN A 358 -3.91 33.93 -6.72
CA ASN A 358 -4.26 35.25 -7.20
C ASN A 358 -4.52 36.17 -5.98
N ALA A 359 -4.59 37.48 -6.22
CA ALA A 359 -4.77 38.45 -5.15
C ALA A 359 -6.00 38.21 -4.27
N SER A 360 -7.12 37.72 -4.84
CA SER A 360 -8.31 37.35 -4.07
C SER A 360 -8.02 36.17 -3.13
N GLU A 361 -7.41 35.08 -3.62
CA GLU A 361 -7.16 33.88 -2.81
C GLU A 361 -6.09 34.11 -1.73
N LEU A 362 -5.09 34.94 -2.01
CA LEU A 362 -4.09 35.33 -1.01
C LEU A 362 -4.74 36.14 0.13
N ILE A 363 -5.72 37.01 -0.20
CA ILE A 363 -6.52 37.73 0.79
C ILE A 363 -7.39 36.77 1.60
N GLU A 364 -8.13 35.86 0.94
CA GLU A 364 -8.96 34.85 1.63
C GLU A 364 -8.13 34.02 2.63
N LEU A 365 -6.96 33.52 2.21
CA LEU A 365 -6.05 32.76 3.07
C LEU A 365 -5.54 33.58 4.26
N ALA A 366 -5.20 34.85 4.05
CA ALA A 366 -4.76 35.73 5.12
C ALA A 366 -5.86 35.99 6.15
N ILE A 367 -7.11 36.13 5.70
CA ILE A 367 -8.29 36.27 6.56
C ILE A 367 -8.53 34.98 7.35
N GLU A 368 -8.49 33.81 6.68
CA GLU A 368 -8.66 32.49 7.29
C GLU A 368 -7.63 32.21 8.40
N ARG A 369 -6.38 32.63 8.20
CA ARG A 369 -5.28 32.41 9.15
C ARG A 369 -5.19 33.50 10.22
N GLY A 370 -5.38 34.76 9.86
CA GLY A 370 -5.22 35.90 10.76
C GLY A 370 -6.35 36.04 11.79
N VAL A 371 -7.60 35.74 11.42
CA VAL A 371 -8.76 35.96 12.31
C VAL A 371 -8.75 35.05 13.55
N PRO A 372 -8.50 33.73 13.46
CA PRO A 372 -8.39 32.87 14.65
C PRO A 372 -7.26 33.32 15.58
N VAL A 373 -6.07 33.56 15.02
CA VAL A 373 -4.86 34.00 15.76
C VAL A 373 -5.10 35.31 16.51
N PHE A 374 -5.86 36.26 15.93
CA PHE A 374 -6.28 37.48 16.62
C PHE A 374 -7.25 37.20 17.78
N ASN A 375 -8.26 36.36 17.54
CA ASN A 375 -9.29 36.02 18.53
C ASN A 375 -8.72 35.23 19.73
N ASP A 376 -7.68 34.45 19.51
CA ASP A 376 -6.91 33.73 20.54
C ASP A 376 -5.98 34.66 21.34
N GLY A 377 -5.98 35.97 21.05
CA GLY A 377 -5.21 37.00 21.75
C GLY A 377 -3.78 37.17 21.27
N ASN A 378 -3.35 36.45 20.22
CA ASN A 378 -2.01 36.54 19.65
C ASN A 378 -1.95 37.60 18.54
N GLU A 379 -2.21 38.85 18.93
CA GLU A 379 -2.30 39.99 18.01
C GLU A 379 -1.00 40.24 17.20
N ALA A 380 0.16 39.89 17.76
CA ALA A 380 1.46 40.08 17.11
C ALA A 380 1.70 39.08 15.97
N GLU A 381 1.33 37.81 16.15
CA GLU A 381 1.39 36.82 15.07
C GLU A 381 0.34 37.13 13.99
N CYS A 382 -0.85 37.61 14.39
CA CYS A 382 -1.85 38.11 13.45
C CYS A 382 -1.33 39.29 12.59
N ALA A 383 -0.69 40.28 13.22
CA ALA A 383 -0.07 41.39 12.51
C ALA A 383 1.00 40.92 11.52
N ALA A 384 1.85 39.96 11.91
CA ALA A 384 2.87 39.39 11.02
C ALA A 384 2.25 38.63 9.82
N ILE A 385 1.17 37.86 10.02
CA ILE A 385 0.43 37.17 8.95
C ILE A 385 -0.10 38.20 7.93
N TYR A 386 -0.74 39.28 8.41
CA TYR A 386 -1.23 40.33 7.52
C TYR A 386 -0.10 41.13 6.86
N GLU A 387 1.04 41.35 7.52
CA GLU A 387 2.18 42.08 6.95
C GLU A 387 2.81 41.32 5.78
N VAL A 388 3.08 40.02 5.97
CA VAL A 388 3.56 39.13 4.91
C VAL A 388 2.58 39.09 3.73
N THR A 389 1.28 39.08 4.01
CA THR A 389 0.23 39.13 2.99
C THR A 389 0.28 40.45 2.20
N VAL A 390 0.39 41.58 2.89
CA VAL A 390 0.44 42.91 2.26
C VAL A 390 1.70 43.06 1.40
N GLU A 391 2.86 42.59 1.85
CA GLU A 391 4.07 42.61 1.02
C GLU A 391 3.97 41.67 -0.20
N ALA A 392 3.39 40.47 -0.04
CA ALA A 392 3.16 39.57 -1.16
C ALA A 392 2.17 40.15 -2.19
N LEU A 393 1.09 40.83 -1.76
CA LEU A 393 0.16 41.54 -2.64
C LEU A 393 0.83 42.71 -3.37
N ARG A 394 1.72 43.46 -2.70
CA ARG A 394 2.47 44.56 -3.33
C ARG A 394 3.40 44.09 -4.46
N GLY A 395 3.88 42.84 -4.40
CA GLY A 395 4.70 42.22 -5.43
C GLY A 395 3.94 41.68 -6.65
N MET A 396 2.60 41.80 -6.71
CA MET A 396 1.80 41.29 -7.82
C MET A 396 1.57 42.34 -8.91
N ASP A 397 2.09 42.10 -10.12
CA ASP A 397 1.84 42.96 -11.30
C ASP A 397 0.35 43.08 -11.68
N SER A 398 -0.47 42.11 -11.27
CA SER A 398 -1.92 42.07 -11.52
C SER A 398 -2.74 43.01 -10.62
N LEU A 399 -2.11 43.69 -9.65
CA LEU A 399 -2.83 44.56 -8.72
C LEU A 399 -3.08 45.97 -9.30
N PRO A 400 -4.32 46.51 -9.21
CA PRO A 400 -4.62 47.90 -9.57
C PRO A 400 -3.74 48.92 -8.81
N GLU A 401 -3.41 50.04 -9.45
CA GLU A 401 -2.56 51.10 -8.86
C GLU A 401 -3.10 51.59 -7.51
N ALA A 402 -4.42 51.85 -7.44
CA ALA A 402 -5.09 52.28 -6.21
C ALA A 402 -4.92 51.27 -5.05
N SER A 403 -4.91 49.96 -5.36
CA SER A 403 -4.62 48.92 -4.36
C SER A 403 -3.15 48.93 -3.93
N ARG A 404 -2.21 49.12 -4.86
CA ARG A 404 -0.77 49.22 -4.55
C ARG A 404 -0.46 50.44 -3.66
N GLU A 405 -1.11 51.58 -3.88
CA GLU A 405 -1.00 52.76 -3.02
C GLU A 405 -1.54 52.52 -1.60
N ILE A 406 -2.72 51.89 -1.47
CA ILE A 406 -3.34 51.54 -0.18
C ILE A 406 -2.41 50.63 0.63
N LEU A 407 -1.92 49.54 0.02
CA LEU A 407 -1.02 48.57 0.66
C LEU A 407 0.31 49.21 1.06
N ALA A 408 0.93 50.00 0.19
CA ALA A 408 2.18 50.69 0.48
C ALA A 408 2.04 51.72 1.62
N LYS A 409 0.86 52.37 1.73
CA LYS A 409 0.55 53.26 2.86
C LYS A 409 0.38 52.45 4.16
N ALA A 410 -0.32 51.32 4.11
CA ALA A 410 -0.60 50.47 5.26
C ALA A 410 0.68 49.91 5.92
N ILE A 411 1.64 49.41 5.13
CA ILE A 411 2.96 48.97 5.64
C ILE A 411 3.62 50.08 6.46
N ARG A 412 3.73 51.29 5.89
CA ARG A 412 4.36 52.44 6.57
C ARG A 412 3.63 52.85 7.85
N GLN A 413 2.30 52.71 7.88
CA GLN A 413 1.50 53.01 9.08
C GLN A 413 1.64 51.92 10.15
N SER A 414 1.72 50.65 9.75
CA SER A 414 1.96 49.51 10.67
C SER A 414 3.34 49.60 11.32
N HIS A 415 4.39 49.86 10.54
CA HIS A 415 5.76 50.02 11.04
C HIS A 415 5.95 51.23 11.96
N ALA A 416 5.07 52.24 11.87
CA ALA A 416 5.08 53.41 12.73
C ALA A 416 4.22 53.25 14.00
N GLU A 417 3.44 52.18 14.12
CA GLU A 417 2.59 51.88 15.27
C GLU A 417 3.27 50.85 16.19
N SER A 418 3.04 50.96 17.50
CA SER A 418 3.71 50.14 18.52
C SER A 418 2.80 49.10 19.17
N SER A 419 1.49 49.17 18.93
CA SER A 419 0.50 48.21 19.42
C SER A 419 0.22 47.12 18.36
N PRO A 420 0.48 45.83 18.67
CA PRO A 420 0.18 44.71 17.77
C PRO A 420 -1.28 44.67 17.31
N SER A 421 -2.24 44.89 18.23
CA SER A 421 -3.66 45.03 17.90
C SER A 421 -3.90 46.00 16.74
N LYS A 422 -3.34 47.20 16.84
CA LYS A 422 -3.54 48.26 15.85
C LYS A 422 -2.78 47.98 14.56
N GLN A 423 -1.58 47.39 14.63
CA GLN A 423 -0.84 46.94 13.45
C GLN A 423 -1.68 45.95 12.64
N ALA A 424 -2.25 44.94 13.30
CA ALA A 424 -3.16 43.99 12.68
C ALA A 424 -4.38 44.68 12.05
N TRP A 425 -5.03 45.62 12.76
CA TRP A 425 -6.17 46.38 12.22
C TRP A 425 -5.83 47.30 11.03
N ILE A 426 -4.66 47.96 11.04
CA ILE A 426 -4.18 48.82 9.94
C ILE A 426 -3.97 47.98 8.67
N LEU A 427 -3.29 46.84 8.80
CA LEU A 427 -3.03 45.94 7.69
C LEU A 427 -4.33 45.27 7.21
N ARG A 428 -5.24 44.95 8.13
CA ARG A 428 -6.54 44.36 7.82
C ARG A 428 -7.44 45.29 7.01
N ASP A 429 -7.58 46.56 7.41
CA ASP A 429 -8.34 47.56 6.66
C ASP A 429 -7.81 47.73 5.22
N ALA A 430 -6.49 47.66 5.03
CA ALA A 430 -5.87 47.71 3.71
C ALA A 430 -6.15 46.47 2.85
N ILE A 431 -6.17 45.28 3.46
CA ILE A 431 -6.56 44.01 2.84
C ILE A 431 -8.04 44.06 2.40
N ASP A 432 -8.96 44.45 3.31
CA ASP A 432 -10.39 44.51 3.02
C ASP A 432 -10.74 45.57 1.94
N ARG A 433 -10.04 46.72 1.91
CA ARG A 433 -10.17 47.71 0.82
C ARG A 433 -9.64 47.19 -0.51
N THR A 434 -8.51 46.49 -0.50
CA THR A 434 -7.95 45.86 -1.69
C THR A 434 -8.91 44.81 -2.26
N TRP A 435 -9.52 44.00 -1.39
CA TRP A 435 -10.58 43.08 -1.75
C TRP A 435 -11.77 43.77 -2.41
N ALA A 436 -12.30 44.85 -1.82
CA ALA A 436 -13.41 45.61 -2.38
C ALA A 436 -13.12 46.14 -3.80
N ILE A 437 -11.90 46.63 -4.05
CA ILE A 437 -11.46 47.08 -5.38
C ILE A 437 -11.40 45.91 -6.37
N LEU A 438 -10.83 44.77 -5.97
CA LEU A 438 -10.72 43.58 -6.82
C LEU A 438 -12.08 42.99 -7.19
N GLN A 439 -13.07 43.08 -6.29
CA GLN A 439 -14.44 42.61 -6.54
C GLN A 439 -15.24 43.58 -7.41
N ALA A 440 -14.93 44.88 -7.40
CA ALA A 440 -15.53 45.89 -8.28
C ALA A 440 -14.94 45.90 -9.71
N ALA A 441 -13.86 45.15 -9.94
CA ALA A 441 -13.17 45.01 -11.23
C ALA A 441 -13.50 43.69 -11.97
N LYS A 442 -14.44 42.90 -11.45
CA LYS A 442 -14.99 41.68 -12.06
C LYS A 442 -16.37 41.95 -12.67
#